data_AF-A0A7T5VF05-F1
#
_entry.id   AF-A0A7T5VF05-F1
#
_cell.length_a   1.000
_cell.length_b   1.000
_cell.length_c   1.000
_cell.angle_alpha   90.00
_cell.angle_beta   90.00
_cell.angle_gamma   90.00
#
_symmetry.space_group_name_H-M   'P 1'
#
loop_
_entity.id
_entity.type
_entity.pdbx_description
1 polymer ?
#
loop_
_entity_poly.entity_id
_entity_poly.type
_entity_poly.pdbx_seq_one_letter_code
_entity_poly.pdbx_strand_id
1 'polypeptide(L)'
;MEDNHKTYLVLPQFDAGLLSPEDLEHLAALAQKYRVPKTKITGAQRVAFLGMEPEALEALRKELRLPDTLPHKRGQLHYVQACPGSTWCRYGHRDALGLSERIKTIDLAGPLPAKVKVGISGCRFNCCESWMRDVGLTGESRGWRLIFGGNAAGRPRIGDVVAQELTDDEAVTLVTRTLNYYIREARFKTRSARFVERLGIETLKKAVLG
;
A
#
# COMPACT_ATOMS: atom_id res chain seq x y z
N MET A 1 26.53 26.19 -7.41
CA MET A 1 25.69 24.98 -7.49
C MET A 1 24.72 25.11 -6.33
N GLU A 2 23.61 25.83 -6.59
CA GLU A 2 22.66 26.25 -5.56
C GLU A 2 22.09 25.05 -4.82
N ASP A 3 21.84 25.28 -3.54
CA ASP A 3 21.41 24.32 -2.54
C ASP A 3 20.13 23.59 -2.99
N ASN A 4 20.30 22.40 -3.57
CA ASN A 4 19.20 21.66 -4.17
C ASN A 4 18.50 20.82 -3.11
N HIS A 5 17.98 21.48 -2.07
CA HIS A 5 17.17 20.87 -1.03
C HIS A 5 15.83 20.43 -1.62
N LYS A 6 15.83 19.28 -2.31
CA LYS A 6 14.63 18.62 -2.83
C LYS A 6 13.88 17.96 -1.67
N THR A 7 13.04 18.72 -0.99
CA THR A 7 12.18 18.20 0.07
C THR A 7 10.95 17.50 -0.50
N TYR A 8 10.54 16.43 0.18
CA TYR A 8 9.40 15.60 -0.18
C TYR A 8 8.77 15.02 1.08
N LEU A 9 7.50 15.33 1.33
CA LEU A 9 6.75 14.80 2.46
C LEU A 9 5.45 14.16 1.98
N VAL A 10 5.25 12.88 2.28
CA VAL A 10 3.92 12.24 2.14
C VAL A 10 3.17 12.44 3.45
N LEU A 11 1.93 12.92 3.35
CA LEU A 11 1.05 13.11 4.50
C LEU A 11 0.43 11.77 4.90
N PRO A 12 0.55 11.32 6.15
CA PRO A 12 0.08 9.99 6.58
C PRO A 12 -1.43 9.91 6.82
N GLN A 13 -2.13 11.04 6.85
CA GLN A 13 -3.55 11.12 7.22
C GLN A 13 -4.49 10.73 6.07
N PHE A 14 -4.00 10.75 4.82
CA PHE A 14 -4.83 10.58 3.63
C PHE A 14 -4.54 9.26 2.94
N ASP A 15 -5.36 8.27 3.26
CA ASP A 15 -5.26 6.92 2.73
C ASP A 15 -6.30 6.65 1.64
N ALA A 16 -5.96 5.71 0.74
CA ALA A 16 -6.79 5.28 -0.38
C ALA A 16 -7.31 6.42 -1.29
N GLY A 17 -6.80 7.64 -1.13
CA GLY A 17 -7.23 8.83 -1.85
C GLY A 17 -8.62 9.34 -1.47
N LEU A 18 -9.11 8.98 -0.27
CA LEU A 18 -10.36 9.52 0.26
C LEU A 18 -10.08 10.86 0.97
N LEU A 19 -10.83 11.88 0.58
CA LEU A 19 -10.74 13.23 1.13
C LEU A 19 -12.16 13.80 1.23
N SER A 20 -12.55 14.22 2.43
CA SER A 20 -13.76 15.02 2.62
C SER A 20 -13.52 16.48 2.19
N PRO A 21 -14.57 17.30 2.06
CA PRO A 21 -14.40 18.75 1.90
C PRO A 21 -13.53 19.38 3.01
N GLU A 22 -13.72 18.97 4.26
CA GLU A 22 -12.95 19.44 5.41
C GLU A 22 -11.47 19.04 5.30
N ASP A 23 -11.18 17.82 4.84
CA ASP A 23 -9.80 17.37 4.56
C ASP A 23 -9.15 18.24 3.48
N LEU A 24 -9.89 18.62 2.44
CA LEU A 24 -9.41 19.48 1.35
C LEU A 24 -9.12 20.90 1.84
N GLU A 25 -9.99 21.46 2.68
CA GLU A 25 -9.78 22.75 3.33
C GLU A 25 -8.56 22.72 4.25
N HIS A 26 -8.41 21.67 5.06
CA HIS A 26 -7.26 21.49 5.94
C HIS A 26 -5.96 21.37 5.14
N LEU A 27 -5.96 20.59 4.06
CA LEU A 27 -4.84 20.47 3.13
C LEU A 27 -4.45 21.81 2.50
N ALA A 28 -5.43 22.60 2.06
CA ALA A 28 -5.21 23.92 1.50
C ALA A 28 -4.63 24.88 2.54
N ALA A 29 -5.15 24.86 3.76
CA ALA A 29 -4.67 25.68 4.87
C ALA A 29 -3.20 25.36 5.22
N LEU A 30 -2.84 24.06 5.33
CA LEU A 30 -1.46 23.64 5.54
C LEU A 30 -0.55 24.08 4.39
N ALA A 31 -0.98 23.88 3.14
CA ALA A 31 -0.19 24.25 1.98
C ALA A 31 0.09 25.76 1.93
N GLN A 32 -0.89 26.60 2.26
CA GLN A 32 -0.74 28.05 2.33
C GLN A 32 0.16 28.47 3.50
N LYS A 33 -0.09 27.94 4.71
CA LYS A 33 0.66 28.26 5.94
C LYS A 33 2.16 28.02 5.78
N TYR A 34 2.53 26.90 5.18
CA TYR A 34 3.93 26.50 4.98
C TYR A 34 4.47 26.87 3.60
N ARG A 35 3.74 27.68 2.83
CA ARG A 35 4.13 28.13 1.48
C ARG A 35 4.58 26.98 0.58
N VAL A 36 3.86 25.86 0.63
CA VAL A 36 4.18 24.65 -0.13
C VAL A 36 4.15 24.97 -1.63
N PRO A 37 5.25 24.82 -2.37
CA PRO A 37 5.27 25.19 -3.78
C PRO A 37 4.32 24.34 -4.64
N LYS A 38 4.27 23.02 -4.38
CA LYS A 38 3.40 22.08 -5.10
C LYS A 38 2.92 20.95 -4.21
N THR A 39 1.65 20.60 -4.41
CA THR A 39 1.02 19.39 -3.86
C THR A 39 0.89 18.34 -4.96
N LYS A 40 1.17 17.07 -4.63
CA LYS A 40 1.15 15.94 -5.56
C LYS A 40 0.28 14.81 -5.02
N ILE A 41 -0.69 14.38 -5.83
CA ILE A 41 -1.34 13.08 -5.65
C ILE A 41 -0.39 12.02 -6.19
N THR A 42 0.06 11.12 -5.32
CA THR A 42 1.03 10.06 -5.63
C THR A 42 0.35 8.87 -6.30
N GLY A 43 1.13 8.05 -7.01
CA GLY A 43 0.64 6.79 -7.58
C GLY A 43 0.19 5.74 -6.54
N ALA A 44 0.33 6.05 -5.25
CA ALA A 44 -0.15 5.25 -4.12
C ALA A 44 -1.49 5.76 -3.54
N GLN A 45 -2.18 6.68 -4.24
CA GLN A 45 -3.40 7.35 -3.74
C GLN A 45 -3.16 8.11 -2.41
N ARG A 46 -2.01 8.76 -2.27
CA ARG A 46 -1.65 9.60 -1.11
C ARG A 46 -1.29 11.01 -1.55
N VAL A 47 -1.39 11.98 -0.65
CA VAL A 47 -1.00 13.38 -0.89
C VAL A 47 0.43 13.63 -0.43
N ALA A 48 1.20 14.36 -1.23
CA ALA A 48 2.56 14.77 -0.90
C ALA A 48 2.79 16.26 -1.13
N PHE A 49 3.59 16.89 -0.27
CA PHE A 49 4.10 18.26 -0.43
C PHE A 49 5.54 18.22 -0.95
N LEU A 50 5.83 19.08 -1.93
CA LEU A 50 7.08 19.07 -2.70
C LEU A 50 7.79 20.42 -2.61
N GLY A 51 9.12 20.39 -2.41
CA GLY A 51 9.99 21.57 -2.56
C GLY A 51 9.82 22.63 -1.48
N MET A 52 9.30 22.26 -0.31
CA MET A 52 9.30 23.11 0.87
C MET A 52 10.74 23.47 1.32
N GLU A 53 10.92 24.64 1.91
CA GLU A 53 12.16 24.95 2.63
C GLU A 53 12.38 23.96 3.79
N PRO A 54 13.62 23.52 4.10
CA PRO A 54 13.91 22.56 5.16
C PRO A 54 13.30 22.94 6.52
N GLU A 55 13.36 24.22 6.89
CA GLU A 55 12.83 24.74 8.15
C GLU A 55 11.30 24.66 8.19
N ALA A 56 10.65 24.96 7.06
CA ALA A 56 9.19 24.86 6.92
C ALA A 56 8.74 23.38 6.97
N LEU A 57 9.49 22.48 6.33
CA LEU A 57 9.25 21.05 6.41
C LEU A 57 9.34 20.54 7.85
N GLU A 58 10.38 20.96 8.57
CA GLU A 58 10.61 20.55 9.96
C GLU A 58 9.51 21.10 10.89
N ALA A 59 9.10 22.35 10.70
CA ALA A 59 7.98 22.95 11.42
C ALA A 59 6.66 22.22 11.15
N LEU A 60 6.39 21.83 9.90
CA LEU A 60 5.21 21.03 9.54
C LEU A 60 5.26 19.63 10.17
N ARG A 61 6.42 18.97 10.16
CA ARG A 61 6.60 17.65 10.81
C ARG A 61 6.26 17.71 12.29
N LYS A 62 6.71 18.75 13.00
CA LYS A 62 6.40 18.97 14.42
C LYS A 62 4.92 19.22 14.64
N GLU A 63 4.29 20.06 13.83
CA GLU A 63 2.84 20.33 13.92
C GLU A 63 2.00 19.08 13.73
N LEU A 64 2.34 18.26 12.73
CA LEU A 64 1.67 17.01 12.45
C LEU A 64 2.11 15.85 13.36
N ARG A 65 3.01 16.10 14.32
CA ARG A 65 3.59 15.10 15.24
C ARG A 65 4.13 13.88 14.51
N LEU A 66 4.76 14.11 13.36
CA LEU A 66 5.33 13.03 12.56
C LEU A 66 6.58 12.50 13.27
N PRO A 67 6.77 11.16 13.33
CA PRO A 67 7.99 10.61 13.88
C PRO A 67 9.19 10.97 12.98
N ASP A 68 10.36 11.16 13.59
CA ASP A 68 11.64 11.41 12.90
C ASP A 68 12.08 10.24 12.02
N THR A 69 11.38 9.10 12.10
CA THR A 69 11.65 7.92 11.30
C THR A 69 11.42 8.18 9.82
N LEU A 70 12.31 7.62 8.98
CA LEU A 70 12.17 7.65 7.52
C LEU A 70 10.75 7.22 7.08
N PRO A 71 10.19 7.80 5.99
CA PRO A 71 8.85 7.48 5.46
C PRO A 71 8.67 6.03 4.98
N HIS A 72 9.71 5.22 5.15
CA HIS A 72 9.76 3.78 4.93
C HIS A 72 10.14 3.12 6.25
N LYS A 73 9.25 3.15 7.25
CA LYS A 73 9.43 2.35 8.46
C LYS A 73 9.73 0.91 8.02
N ARG A 74 10.93 0.42 8.35
CA ARG A 74 11.28 -0.98 8.11
C ARG A 74 10.30 -1.81 8.93
N GLY A 75 9.60 -2.73 8.26
CA GLY A 75 8.75 -3.70 8.92
C GLY A 75 7.24 -3.53 8.80
N GLN A 76 6.75 -2.46 8.16
CA GLN A 76 5.33 -2.27 7.88
C GLN A 76 5.05 -2.24 6.38
N LEU A 77 3.78 -2.43 6.02
CA LEU A 77 3.32 -2.23 4.64
C LEU A 77 3.69 -0.82 4.18
N HIS A 78 4.18 -0.69 2.95
CA HIS A 78 4.58 0.62 2.44
C HIS A 78 3.38 1.53 2.16
N TYR A 79 2.31 0.94 1.64
CA TYR A 79 0.98 1.54 1.49
C TYR A 79 -0.03 0.45 1.13
N VAL A 80 -1.31 0.76 1.34
CA VAL A 80 -2.46 0.00 0.86
C VAL A 80 -3.27 0.90 -0.05
N GLN A 81 -3.39 0.51 -1.33
CA GLN A 81 -4.25 1.16 -2.30
C GLN A 81 -5.58 0.43 -2.40
N ALA A 82 -6.67 1.20 -2.46
CA ALA A 82 -8.00 0.65 -2.64
C ALA A 82 -8.81 1.50 -3.61
N CYS A 83 -9.63 0.85 -4.43
CA CYS A 83 -10.58 1.55 -5.28
C CYS A 83 -11.86 1.82 -4.48
N PRO A 84 -12.82 2.57 -5.03
CA PRO A 84 -14.06 2.87 -4.31
C PRO A 84 -14.92 1.63 -3.95
N GLY A 85 -14.58 0.44 -4.48
CA GLY A 85 -15.22 -0.82 -4.12
C GLY A 85 -16.72 -0.85 -4.38
N SER A 86 -17.43 -1.80 -3.77
CA SER A 86 -18.89 -1.84 -3.78
C SER A 86 -19.52 -0.67 -3.00
N THR A 87 -18.73 0.06 -2.23
CA THR A 87 -19.17 1.21 -1.42
C THR A 87 -19.64 2.37 -2.31
N TRP A 88 -18.89 2.68 -3.38
CA TRP A 88 -19.18 3.84 -4.23
C TRP A 88 -19.10 3.56 -5.74
N CYS A 89 -18.63 2.39 -6.17
CA CYS A 89 -18.55 2.04 -7.59
C CYS A 89 -19.63 1.03 -7.97
N ARG A 90 -20.43 1.34 -8.99
CA ARG A 90 -21.46 0.45 -9.56
C ARG A 90 -20.93 -0.91 -10.06
N TYR A 91 -19.62 -1.02 -10.33
CA TYR A 91 -18.97 -2.25 -10.78
C TYR A 91 -18.27 -3.00 -9.65
N GLY A 92 -18.22 -2.43 -8.44
CA GLY A 92 -17.58 -3.05 -7.30
C GLY A 92 -18.37 -4.28 -6.86
N HIS A 93 -17.72 -5.44 -6.83
CA HIS A 93 -18.31 -6.67 -6.28
C HIS A 93 -18.08 -6.81 -4.79
N ARG A 94 -17.00 -6.21 -4.27
CA ARG A 94 -16.58 -6.31 -2.87
C ARG A 94 -16.15 -4.97 -2.30
N ASP A 95 -16.24 -4.82 -0.99
CA ASP A 95 -15.84 -3.62 -0.27
C ASP A 95 -14.31 -3.52 -0.16
N ALA A 96 -13.72 -2.86 -1.14
CA ALA A 96 -12.28 -2.64 -1.18
C ALA A 96 -11.78 -1.66 -0.11
N LEU A 97 -12.61 -0.68 0.28
CA LEU A 97 -12.24 0.33 1.26
C LEU A 97 -12.23 -0.28 2.66
N GLY A 98 -13.30 -0.97 3.05
CA GLY A 98 -13.38 -1.68 4.33
C GLY A 98 -12.29 -2.73 4.49
N LEU A 99 -12.01 -3.52 3.44
CA LEU A 99 -10.91 -4.48 3.48
C LEU A 99 -9.54 -3.79 3.63
N SER A 100 -9.36 -2.61 3.03
CA SER A 100 -8.11 -1.88 3.14
C SER A 100 -7.78 -1.45 4.57
N GLU A 101 -8.78 -1.00 5.34
CA GLU A 101 -8.59 -0.64 6.75
C GLU A 101 -8.16 -1.84 7.59
N ARG A 102 -8.75 -3.02 7.32
CA ARG A 102 -8.37 -4.27 7.97
C ARG A 102 -6.95 -4.69 7.61
N ILE A 103 -6.56 -4.57 6.34
CA ILE A 103 -5.22 -4.97 5.87
C ILE A 103 -4.13 -4.02 6.37
N LYS A 104 -4.40 -2.72 6.52
CA LYS A 104 -3.42 -1.75 7.05
C LYS A 104 -3.01 -2.04 8.49
N THR A 105 -3.90 -2.66 9.27
CA THR A 105 -3.76 -2.86 10.71
C THR A 105 -3.37 -4.29 11.09
N ILE A 106 -3.02 -5.13 10.12
CA ILE A 106 -2.55 -6.49 10.39
C ILE A 106 -1.29 -6.49 11.25
N ASP A 107 -1.23 -7.44 12.17
CA ASP A 107 -0.04 -7.69 12.98
C ASP A 107 0.88 -8.70 12.27
N LEU A 108 2.16 -8.35 12.17
CA LEU A 108 3.17 -9.15 11.48
C LEU A 108 4.20 -9.65 12.48
N ALA A 109 4.64 -10.89 12.31
CA ALA A 109 5.57 -11.55 13.23
C ALA A 109 6.98 -10.92 13.25
N GLY A 110 7.26 -9.99 12.36
CA GLY A 110 8.55 -9.31 12.28
C GLY A 110 8.63 -8.36 11.10
N PRO A 111 9.80 -7.73 10.90
CA PRO A 111 9.97 -6.77 9.83
C PRO A 111 9.98 -7.43 8.45
N LEU A 112 9.21 -6.86 7.53
CA LEU A 112 9.21 -7.24 6.12
C LEU A 112 10.63 -7.18 5.49
N PRO A 113 11.04 -8.22 4.72
CA PRO A 113 12.37 -8.30 4.09
C PRO A 113 12.68 -7.15 3.12
N ALA A 114 11.66 -6.61 2.47
CA ALA A 114 11.73 -5.48 1.55
C ALA A 114 10.39 -4.69 1.57
N LYS A 115 10.32 -3.56 0.86
CA LYS A 115 9.07 -2.78 0.74
C LYS A 115 7.96 -3.64 0.11
N VAL A 116 6.80 -3.66 0.76
CA VAL A 116 5.59 -4.37 0.29
C VAL A 116 4.51 -3.36 -0.02
N LYS A 117 3.99 -3.41 -1.24
CA LYS A 117 2.88 -2.58 -1.71
C LYS A 117 1.65 -3.45 -1.84
N VAL A 118 0.50 -2.95 -1.38
CA VAL A 118 -0.78 -3.65 -1.49
C VAL A 118 -1.70 -2.93 -2.47
N GLY A 119 -2.39 -3.68 -3.32
CA GLY A 119 -3.48 -3.17 -4.18
C GLY A 119 -4.74 -3.99 -4.02
N ILE A 120 -5.83 -3.31 -3.69
CA ILE A 120 -7.15 -3.91 -3.45
C ILE A 120 -8.13 -3.33 -4.48
N SER A 121 -8.54 -4.17 -5.42
CA SER A 121 -9.51 -3.80 -6.44
C SER A 121 -10.81 -4.54 -6.16
N GLY A 122 -11.91 -3.84 -5.89
CA GLY A 122 -13.20 -4.45 -5.57
C GLY A 122 -13.86 -5.22 -6.73
N CYS A 123 -13.26 -5.20 -7.93
CA CYS A 123 -13.69 -5.98 -9.08
C CYS A 123 -12.51 -6.31 -10.02
N ARG A 124 -12.79 -7.10 -11.07
CA ARG A 124 -11.81 -7.53 -12.09
C ARG A 124 -11.21 -6.41 -12.95
N PHE A 125 -11.75 -5.19 -12.92
CA PHE A 125 -11.18 -4.05 -13.66
C PHE A 125 -9.83 -3.57 -13.10
N ASN A 126 -9.46 -4.04 -11.90
CA ASN A 126 -8.09 -3.94 -11.42
C ASN A 126 -7.55 -2.49 -11.30
N CYS A 127 -8.41 -1.54 -10.92
CA CYS A 127 -8.05 -0.11 -10.82
C CYS A 127 -6.87 0.18 -9.87
N CYS A 128 -6.58 -0.71 -8.93
CA CYS A 128 -5.44 -0.59 -8.00
C CYS A 128 -4.24 -1.45 -8.38
N GLU A 129 -4.21 -1.94 -9.63
CA GLU A 129 -3.11 -2.72 -10.19
C GLU A 129 -2.78 -3.95 -9.33
N SER A 130 -3.78 -4.60 -8.72
CA SER A 130 -3.63 -5.69 -7.74
C SER A 130 -2.65 -6.78 -8.20
N TRP A 131 -2.68 -7.15 -9.48
CA TRP A 131 -1.75 -8.13 -10.06
C TRP A 131 -0.28 -7.70 -10.10
N MET A 132 0.01 -6.41 -10.03
CA MET A 132 1.36 -5.82 -10.11
C MET A 132 1.87 -5.35 -8.75
N ARG A 133 1.13 -5.64 -7.68
CA ARG A 133 1.48 -5.32 -6.29
C ARG A 133 2.08 -6.53 -5.60
N ASP A 134 2.88 -6.27 -4.56
CA ASP A 134 3.52 -7.36 -3.80
C ASP A 134 2.44 -8.28 -3.20
N VAL A 135 1.34 -7.67 -2.72
CA VAL A 135 0.07 -8.32 -2.35
C VAL A 135 -1.06 -7.69 -3.15
N GLY A 136 -1.86 -8.51 -3.82
CA GLY A 136 -3.00 -8.08 -4.63
C GLY A 136 -4.28 -8.75 -4.17
N LEU A 137 -5.37 -7.99 -4.08
CA LEU A 137 -6.72 -8.53 -3.88
C LEU A 137 -7.61 -8.06 -5.03
N THR A 138 -8.32 -8.98 -5.66
CA THR A 138 -9.34 -8.67 -6.66
C THR A 138 -10.68 -9.26 -6.24
N GLY A 139 -11.70 -8.41 -6.15
CA GLY A 139 -13.05 -8.81 -5.79
C GLY A 139 -13.77 -9.49 -6.95
N GLU A 140 -14.50 -10.54 -6.63
CA GLU A 140 -15.38 -11.29 -7.54
C GLU A 140 -16.72 -11.56 -6.84
N SER A 141 -17.70 -12.08 -7.57
CA SER A 141 -19.02 -12.37 -7.02
C SER A 141 -18.97 -13.39 -5.87
N ARG A 142 -18.04 -14.35 -5.93
CA ARG A 142 -17.89 -15.42 -4.92
C ARG A 142 -16.93 -15.07 -3.78
N GLY A 143 -16.21 -13.96 -3.84
CA GLY A 143 -15.23 -13.60 -2.80
C GLY A 143 -14.02 -12.87 -3.37
N TRP A 144 -12.90 -12.93 -2.63
CA TRP A 144 -11.64 -12.34 -3.03
C TRP A 144 -10.71 -13.38 -3.66
N ARG A 145 -10.01 -12.95 -4.70
CA ARG A 145 -8.79 -13.61 -5.17
C ARG A 145 -7.58 -12.91 -4.57
N LEU A 146 -6.75 -13.68 -3.87
CA LEU A 146 -5.44 -13.24 -3.38
C LEU A 146 -4.37 -13.54 -4.43
N ILE A 147 -3.59 -12.52 -4.75
CA ILE A 147 -2.44 -12.55 -5.64
C ILE A 147 -1.20 -12.16 -4.84
N PHE A 148 -0.07 -12.83 -5.09
CA PHE A 148 1.19 -12.53 -4.42
C PHE A 148 2.37 -12.51 -5.39
N GLY A 149 3.39 -11.71 -5.06
CA GLY A 149 4.63 -11.65 -5.83
C GLY A 149 4.56 -10.79 -7.09
N GLY A 150 3.63 -9.85 -7.19
CA GLY A 150 3.61 -8.86 -8.27
C GLY A 150 4.68 -7.77 -8.07
N ASN A 151 5.09 -7.11 -9.16
CA ASN A 151 6.02 -5.97 -9.09
C ASN A 151 5.83 -5.01 -10.27
N ALA A 152 5.49 -3.76 -9.99
CA ALA A 152 5.42 -2.66 -10.96
C ALA A 152 6.72 -1.83 -11.10
N ALA A 153 7.86 -2.29 -10.55
CA ALA A 153 9.14 -1.58 -10.64
C ALA A 153 9.93 -1.98 -11.91
N GLY A 154 11.19 -1.55 -12.02
CA GLY A 154 12.04 -1.74 -13.22
C GLY A 154 12.30 -3.19 -13.67
N ARG A 155 11.85 -4.20 -12.92
CA ARG A 155 11.71 -5.59 -13.39
C ARG A 155 10.27 -6.03 -13.19
N PRO A 156 9.37 -5.68 -14.12
CA PRO A 156 7.94 -5.94 -13.98
C PRO A 156 7.66 -7.43 -13.80
N ARG A 157 6.65 -7.76 -13.00
CA ARG A 157 6.17 -9.13 -12.81
C ARG A 157 4.68 -9.11 -12.47
N ILE A 158 3.90 -9.91 -13.18
CA ILE A 158 2.52 -10.24 -12.82
C ILE A 158 2.58 -11.26 -11.68
N GLY A 159 1.88 -10.99 -10.58
CA GLY A 159 1.79 -11.87 -9.43
C GLY A 159 0.98 -13.14 -9.73
N ASP A 160 1.14 -14.15 -8.88
CA ASP A 160 0.45 -15.42 -9.02
C ASP A 160 -0.72 -15.49 -8.06
N VAL A 161 -1.78 -16.20 -8.47
CA VAL A 161 -2.91 -16.47 -7.59
C VAL A 161 -2.48 -17.43 -6.50
N VAL A 162 -2.71 -17.03 -5.24
CA VAL A 162 -2.52 -17.88 -4.05
C VAL A 162 -3.80 -18.67 -3.78
N ALA A 163 -4.94 -17.97 -3.68
CA ALA A 163 -6.25 -18.56 -3.45
C ALA A 163 -7.36 -17.66 -4.01
N GLN A 164 -8.57 -18.21 -4.12
CA GLN A 164 -9.77 -17.53 -4.64
C GLN A 164 -10.97 -17.82 -3.74
N GLU A 165 -12.08 -17.12 -3.99
CA GLU A 165 -13.36 -17.31 -3.28
C GLU A 165 -13.26 -17.06 -1.78
N LEU A 166 -12.29 -16.23 -1.36
CA LEU A 166 -12.07 -15.92 0.05
C LEU A 166 -13.15 -14.95 0.54
N THR A 167 -13.68 -15.21 1.73
CA THR A 167 -14.36 -14.19 2.53
C THR A 167 -13.38 -13.08 2.94
N ASP A 168 -13.90 -11.99 3.50
CA ASP A 168 -13.06 -10.88 3.94
C ASP A 168 -12.10 -11.31 5.07
N ASP A 169 -12.58 -12.17 5.97
CA ASP A 169 -11.80 -12.70 7.10
C ASP A 169 -10.70 -13.65 6.63
N GLU A 170 -11.03 -14.54 5.69
CA GLU A 170 -10.06 -15.45 5.08
C GLU A 170 -9.02 -14.68 4.27
N ALA A 171 -9.43 -13.61 3.56
CA ALA A 171 -8.51 -12.75 2.82
C ALA A 171 -7.50 -12.07 3.75
N VAL A 172 -7.96 -11.45 4.84
CA VAL A 172 -7.07 -10.84 5.86
C VAL A 172 -6.15 -11.89 6.47
N THR A 173 -6.69 -13.02 6.91
CA THR A 173 -5.93 -14.12 7.51
C THR A 173 -4.86 -14.65 6.56
N LEU A 174 -5.20 -14.89 5.30
CA LEU A 174 -4.29 -15.44 4.32
C LEU A 174 -3.23 -14.43 3.88
N VAL A 175 -3.55 -13.14 3.78
CA VAL A 175 -2.55 -12.08 3.57
C VAL A 175 -1.53 -12.08 4.70
N THR A 176 -1.98 -12.05 5.96
CA THR A 176 -1.10 -12.08 7.14
C THR A 176 -0.22 -13.33 7.14
N ARG A 177 -0.81 -14.51 6.89
CA ARG A 177 -0.07 -15.78 6.81
C ARG A 177 0.98 -15.78 5.69
N THR A 178 0.61 -15.26 4.51
CA THR A 178 1.52 -15.16 3.36
C THR A 178 2.70 -14.22 3.64
N LEU A 179 2.43 -13.06 4.27
CA LEU A 179 3.47 -12.11 4.65
C LEU A 179 4.39 -12.66 5.74
N ASN A 180 3.85 -13.34 6.75
CA ASN A 180 4.65 -13.98 7.80
C ASN A 180 5.53 -15.11 7.24
N TYR A 181 5.03 -15.88 6.28
CA TYR A 181 5.85 -16.84 5.55
C TYR A 181 6.98 -16.15 4.76
N TYR A 182 6.67 -15.07 4.07
CA TYR A 182 7.66 -14.26 3.36
C TYR A 182 8.72 -13.65 4.30
N ILE A 183 8.32 -13.19 5.50
CA ILE A 183 9.24 -12.71 6.54
C ILE A 183 10.23 -13.79 6.96
N ARG A 184 9.75 -15.02 7.17
CA ARG A 184 10.57 -16.13 7.65
C ARG A 184 11.55 -16.67 6.59
N GLU A 185 11.10 -16.77 5.34
CA GLU A 185 11.82 -17.54 4.31
C GLU A 185 12.63 -16.67 3.33
N ALA A 186 12.31 -15.39 3.21
CA ALA A 186 13.02 -14.52 2.26
C ALA A 186 14.32 -13.98 2.84
N ARG A 187 15.33 -13.86 1.97
CA ARG A 187 16.57 -13.17 2.32
C ARG A 187 16.31 -11.67 2.42
N PHE A 188 17.05 -11.00 3.29
CA PHE A 188 17.01 -9.54 3.44
C PHE A 188 17.11 -8.82 2.08
N LYS A 189 16.34 -7.74 1.89
CA LYS A 189 16.22 -6.94 0.65
C LYS A 189 15.68 -7.68 -0.58
N THR A 190 15.14 -8.89 -0.44
CA THR A 190 14.52 -9.62 -1.55
C THR A 190 13.06 -9.19 -1.69
N ARG A 191 12.65 -8.59 -2.82
CA ARG A 191 11.23 -8.27 -3.11
C ARG A 191 10.38 -9.54 -3.23
N SER A 192 9.09 -9.48 -2.88
CA SER A 192 8.19 -10.64 -2.94
C SER A 192 8.17 -11.32 -4.31
N ALA A 193 8.21 -10.53 -5.39
CA ALA A 193 8.32 -11.04 -6.76
C ALA A 193 9.55 -11.94 -6.97
N ARG A 194 10.72 -11.52 -6.50
CA ARG A 194 11.96 -12.30 -6.63
C ARG A 194 11.97 -13.51 -5.70
N PHE A 195 11.32 -13.37 -4.54
CA PHE A 195 11.12 -14.47 -3.61
C PHE A 195 10.25 -15.58 -4.24
N VAL A 196 9.12 -15.23 -4.84
CA VAL A 196 8.23 -16.19 -5.51
C VAL A 196 8.89 -16.83 -6.73
N GLU A 197 9.62 -16.07 -7.55
CA GLU A 197 10.39 -16.63 -8.69
C GLU A 197 11.38 -17.71 -8.26
N ARG A 198 12.02 -17.55 -7.09
CA ARG A 198 12.98 -18.51 -6.56
C ARG A 198 12.31 -19.70 -5.87
N LEU A 199 11.26 -19.44 -5.10
CA LEU A 199 10.60 -20.44 -4.27
C LEU A 199 9.64 -21.34 -5.08
N GLY A 200 8.99 -20.75 -6.08
CA GLY A 200 7.84 -21.33 -6.77
C GLY A 200 6.52 -21.07 -6.02
N ILE A 201 5.48 -20.68 -6.77
CA ILE A 201 4.16 -20.39 -6.18
C ILE A 201 3.53 -21.61 -5.51
N GLU A 202 3.73 -22.82 -6.06
CA GLU A 202 3.14 -24.04 -5.50
C GLU A 202 3.73 -24.39 -4.12
N THR A 203 5.02 -24.15 -3.91
CA THR A 203 5.67 -24.29 -2.60
C THR A 203 5.07 -23.30 -1.60
N LEU A 204 4.87 -22.05 -2.03
CA LEU A 204 4.23 -21.03 -1.19
C LEU A 204 2.81 -21.44 -0.82
N LYS A 205 1.98 -21.84 -1.80
CA LYS A 205 0.61 -22.28 -1.58
C LYS A 205 0.53 -23.42 -0.56
N LYS A 206 1.32 -24.48 -0.70
CA LYS A 206 1.38 -25.57 0.28
C LYS A 206 1.64 -25.05 1.69
N ALA A 207 2.64 -24.18 1.84
CA ALA A 207 3.00 -23.65 3.16
C ALA A 207 1.95 -22.70 3.77
N VAL A 208 1.16 -22.02 2.94
CA VAL A 208 0.19 -21.01 3.39
C VAL A 208 -1.25 -21.43 3.21
N LEU A 209 -1.56 -22.66 2.80
CA LEU A 209 -2.94 -23.17 2.70
C LEU A 209 -3.16 -24.42 3.57
N GLY A 210 -2.10 -25.20 3.84
CA GLY A 210 -2.18 -26.52 4.47
C GLY A 210 -1.86 -27.60 3.47
#